data_AF-A0A8K0N1B7-F1
#
_entry.id   AF-A0A8K0N1B7-F1
#
_cell.length_a   1.000
_cell.length_b   1.000
_cell.length_c   1.000
_cell.angle_alpha   90.00
_cell.angle_beta   90.00
_cell.angle_gamma   90.00
#
_symmetry.space_group_name_H-M   'P 1'
#
loop_
_entity.id
_entity.type
_entity.pdbx_description
1 polymer ?
#
loop_
_entity_poly.entity_id
_entity_poly.type
_entity_poly.pdbx_seq_one_letter_code
_entity_poly.pdbx_strand_id
1 'polypeptide(L)'
;MDCPQEWPEPVVPVQSLADATVIPDRYVKPPSERPATIQDASVDMIPTVDLGGLTSGEAEREATMRAISDACREWGFFQVVNHGVSPEVMRRAREVWREFFHLPLEEKQAFANSPKTFEGYGSRLGIQKGACLDWGDYFFLHLRPESIKNHDKWPALPASLREITEAYGTEVVKFCGVLMKVLSITLGLDEGFLQKAFGEEEAGACMRVNYYPKCPQPDLTLGVSSHSDPGGLTILLPDERVKGLQCD
;
A
#
# COMPACT_ATOMS: atom_id res chain seq x y z
N MET A 1 20.30 -14.87 -14.15
CA MET A 1 21.03 -14.17 -13.07
C MET A 1 20.65 -14.86 -11.78
N ASP A 2 21.61 -15.40 -11.05
CA ASP A 2 21.33 -16.05 -9.76
C ASP A 2 20.82 -15.00 -8.77
N CYS A 3 19.64 -15.25 -8.19
CA CYS A 3 19.10 -14.40 -7.13
C CYS A 3 19.99 -14.53 -5.89
N PRO A 4 20.48 -13.42 -5.30
CA PRO A 4 21.39 -13.48 -4.16
C PRO A 4 20.76 -14.23 -2.98
N GLN A 5 21.56 -15.04 -2.30
CA GLN A 5 21.09 -15.81 -1.14
C GLN A 5 20.98 -14.98 0.14
N GLU A 6 21.77 -13.90 0.23
CA GLU A 6 21.85 -13.02 1.39
C GLU A 6 21.74 -11.55 0.96
N TRP A 7 21.30 -10.70 1.88
CA TRP A 7 21.26 -9.26 1.64
C TRP A 7 22.67 -8.73 1.40
N PRO A 8 22.86 -7.77 0.47
CA PRO A 8 24.19 -7.23 0.17
C PRO A 8 24.79 -6.45 1.35
N GLU A 9 23.96 -6.07 2.32
CA GLU A 9 24.30 -5.37 3.57
C GLU A 9 23.30 -5.77 4.67
N PRO A 10 23.69 -5.71 5.96
CA PRO A 10 22.78 -5.91 7.07
C PRO A 10 21.55 -5.02 6.98
N VAL A 11 20.38 -5.62 7.17
CA VAL A 11 19.10 -4.89 7.22
C VAL A 11 18.91 -4.38 8.64
N VAL A 12 18.88 -3.06 8.79
CA VAL A 12 18.61 -2.40 10.07
C VAL A 12 17.18 -1.85 10.01
N PRO A 13 16.26 -2.32 10.86
CA PRO A 13 14.92 -1.77 10.98
C PRO A 13 14.95 -0.26 11.22
N VAL A 14 14.17 0.52 10.47
CA VAL A 14 14.13 1.97 10.65
C VAL A 14 13.53 2.31 12.02
N GLN A 15 12.60 1.51 12.52
CA GLN A 15 12.01 1.70 13.85
C GLN A 15 13.05 1.67 14.98
N SER A 16 14.14 0.90 14.85
CA SER A 16 15.21 0.91 15.87
C SER A 16 16.13 2.13 15.78
N LEU A 17 16.00 2.93 14.71
CA LEU A 17 16.75 4.17 14.49
C LEU A 17 15.94 5.43 14.85
N ALA A 18 14.66 5.27 15.22
CA ALA A 18 13.74 6.39 15.43
C ALA A 18 14.14 7.33 16.59
N ASP A 19 14.88 6.81 17.58
CA ASP A 19 15.36 7.58 18.74
C ASP A 19 16.73 8.25 18.50
N ALA A 20 17.33 8.08 17.32
CA ALA A 20 18.59 8.73 16.97
C ALA A 20 18.38 10.26 16.80
N THR A 21 19.46 11.03 17.04
CA THR A 21 19.45 12.48 16.79
C THR A 21 19.76 12.86 15.34
N VAL A 22 20.46 11.98 14.62
CA VAL A 22 20.91 12.16 13.24
C VAL A 22 20.60 10.90 12.46
N ILE A 23 20.03 11.04 11.26
CA ILE A 23 19.76 9.88 10.39
C ILE A 23 21.06 9.40 9.72
N PRO A 24 21.26 8.09 9.54
CA PRO A 24 22.43 7.59 8.80
C PRO A 24 22.45 8.07 7.34
N ASP A 25 23.65 8.30 6.78
CA ASP A 25 23.84 8.84 5.42
C ASP A 25 23.08 8.09 4.32
N ARG A 26 22.90 6.77 4.47
CA ARG A 26 22.13 5.95 3.52
C ARG A 26 20.66 6.34 3.40
N TYR A 27 20.09 7.06 4.35
CA TYR A 27 18.71 7.58 4.32
C TYR A 27 18.63 9.04 3.86
N VAL A 28 19.77 9.71 3.68
CA VAL A 28 19.83 11.09 3.19
C VAL A 28 19.66 11.08 1.68
N LYS A 29 18.52 11.62 1.21
CA LYS A 29 18.21 11.77 -0.21
C LYS A 29 19.12 12.81 -0.86
N PRO A 30 19.49 12.62 -2.13
CA PRO A 30 20.19 13.65 -2.90
C PRO A 30 19.31 14.91 -2.96
N PRO A 31 19.90 16.13 -3.07
CA PRO A 31 19.13 17.38 -3.00
C PRO A 31 17.91 17.46 -3.94
N SER A 32 17.96 16.82 -5.11
CA SER A 32 16.86 16.77 -6.08
C SER A 32 15.70 15.85 -5.69
N GLU A 33 15.90 14.94 -4.73
CA GLU A 33 14.90 13.95 -4.28
C GLU A 33 14.47 14.18 -2.83
N ARG A 34 14.92 15.27 -2.21
CA ARG A 34 14.47 15.65 -0.87
C ARG A 34 13.02 16.15 -0.92
N PRO A 35 12.27 16.05 0.19
CA PRO A 35 10.93 16.61 0.27
C PRO A 35 10.90 18.06 -0.23
N ALA A 36 10.07 18.34 -1.22
CA ALA A 36 9.84 19.71 -1.67
C ALA A 36 9.10 20.47 -0.57
N THR A 37 9.55 21.70 -0.26
CA THR A 37 8.73 22.62 0.54
C THR A 37 7.55 23.05 -0.30
N ILE A 38 6.33 22.61 0.05
CA ILE A 38 5.11 23.06 -0.63
C ILE A 38 4.94 24.56 -0.33
N GLN A 39 5.40 25.42 -1.24
CA GLN A 39 5.10 26.85 -1.21
C GLN A 39 3.78 27.07 -1.95
N ASP A 40 2.70 27.31 -1.20
CA ASP A 40 1.48 28.01 -1.63
C ASP A 40 0.92 27.65 -3.02
N ALA A 41 1.06 26.39 -3.46
CA ALA A 41 0.38 25.90 -4.64
C ALA A 41 -1.11 25.80 -4.30
N SER A 42 -1.97 26.31 -5.19
CA SER A 42 -3.40 25.97 -5.19
C SER A 42 -3.50 24.46 -5.21
N VAL A 43 -3.74 23.86 -4.05
CA VAL A 43 -3.81 22.41 -3.91
C VAL A 43 -5.11 22.01 -4.56
N ASP A 44 -5.07 21.67 -5.85
CA ASP A 44 -6.18 21.00 -6.49
C ASP A 44 -6.45 19.74 -5.64
N MET A 45 -7.64 19.69 -5.06
CA MET A 45 -7.98 18.65 -4.10
C MET A 45 -8.22 17.35 -4.88
N ILE A 46 -7.51 16.28 -4.50
CA ILE A 46 -7.72 14.93 -5.02
C ILE A 46 -9.24 14.65 -5.05
N PRO A 47 -9.82 14.29 -6.20
CA PRO A 47 -11.26 14.15 -6.35
C PRO A 47 -11.80 13.07 -5.42
N THR A 48 -12.98 13.29 -4.87
CA THR A 48 -13.70 12.31 -4.04
C THR A 48 -14.93 11.82 -4.78
N VAL A 49 -15.05 10.50 -4.93
CA VAL A 49 -16.16 9.85 -5.62
C VAL A 49 -17.03 9.08 -4.61
N ASP A 50 -18.33 9.33 -4.64
CA ASP A 50 -19.32 8.57 -3.87
C ASP A 50 -19.77 7.32 -4.63
N LEU A 51 -19.39 6.14 -4.13
CA LEU A 51 -19.73 4.87 -4.78
C LEU A 51 -21.14 4.36 -4.46
N GLY A 52 -21.87 5.02 -3.54
CA GLY A 52 -23.27 4.71 -3.27
C GLY A 52 -24.17 4.94 -4.49
N GLY A 53 -23.75 5.80 -5.42
CA GLY A 53 -24.46 6.02 -6.68
C GLY A 53 -24.46 4.79 -7.60
N LEU A 54 -23.50 3.86 -7.46
CA LEU A 54 -23.45 2.63 -8.29
C LEU A 54 -24.63 1.68 -8.06
N THR A 55 -25.23 1.71 -6.87
CA THR A 55 -26.40 0.90 -6.48
C THR A 55 -27.70 1.70 -6.41
N SER A 56 -27.66 2.95 -6.87
CA SER A 56 -28.79 3.88 -6.90
C SER A 56 -29.56 3.77 -8.24
N GLY A 57 -30.26 4.84 -8.65
CA GLY A 57 -30.93 4.89 -9.95
C GLY A 57 -29.95 4.93 -11.13
N GLU A 58 -30.45 4.69 -12.34
CA GLU A 58 -29.62 4.63 -13.55
C GLU A 58 -28.84 5.93 -13.79
N ALA A 59 -29.48 7.08 -13.57
CA ALA A 59 -28.85 8.38 -13.74
C ALA A 59 -27.69 8.60 -12.76
N GLU A 60 -27.87 8.24 -11.48
CA GLU A 60 -26.83 8.32 -10.44
C GLU A 60 -25.70 7.32 -10.70
N ARG A 61 -26.03 6.12 -11.16
CA ARG A 61 -25.06 5.09 -11.53
C ARG A 61 -24.16 5.58 -12.66
N GLU A 62 -24.75 6.10 -13.74
CA GLU A 62 -23.98 6.68 -14.84
C GLU A 62 -23.12 7.87 -14.40
N ALA A 63 -23.66 8.77 -13.55
CA ALA A 63 -22.90 9.90 -13.05
C ALA A 63 -21.70 9.45 -12.21
N THR A 64 -21.86 8.42 -11.39
CA THR A 64 -20.78 7.84 -10.58
C THR A 64 -19.72 7.18 -11.47
N MET A 65 -20.13 6.43 -12.50
CA MET A 65 -19.20 5.83 -13.46
C MET A 65 -18.42 6.89 -14.23
N ARG A 66 -19.07 7.99 -14.65
CA ARG A 66 -18.40 9.14 -15.27
C ARG A 66 -17.38 9.77 -14.33
N ALA A 67 -17.75 10.04 -13.08
CA ALA A 67 -16.83 10.60 -12.09
C ALA A 67 -15.59 9.72 -11.85
N ILE A 68 -15.73 8.39 -11.85
CA ILE A 68 -14.60 7.45 -11.79
C ILE A 68 -13.72 7.59 -13.04
N SER A 69 -14.33 7.61 -14.24
CA SER A 69 -13.59 7.74 -15.49
C SER A 69 -12.81 9.05 -15.58
N ASP A 70 -13.44 10.16 -15.21
CA ASP A 70 -12.84 11.50 -15.24
C ASP A 70 -11.68 11.58 -14.24
N ALA A 71 -11.87 11.09 -13.01
CA ALA A 71 -10.80 11.01 -12.03
C ALA A 71 -9.62 10.14 -12.49
N CYS A 72 -9.88 8.99 -13.12
CA CYS A 72 -8.81 8.17 -13.68
C CYS A 72 -8.06 8.86 -14.83
N ARG A 73 -8.75 9.62 -15.69
CA ARG A 73 -8.15 10.28 -16.87
C ARG A 73 -7.36 11.52 -16.51
N GLU A 74 -7.89 12.33 -15.60
CA GLU A 74 -7.32 13.63 -15.24
C GLU A 74 -6.29 13.53 -14.13
N TRP A 75 -6.48 12.59 -13.19
CA TRP A 75 -5.64 12.48 -11.99
C TRP A 75 -4.87 11.17 -11.90
N GLY A 76 -5.49 10.05 -12.32
CA GLY A 76 -4.99 8.72 -11.99
C GLY A 76 -5.07 8.37 -10.49
N PHE A 77 -5.65 9.26 -9.67
CA PHE A 77 -5.77 9.12 -8.22
C PHE A 77 -7.06 9.78 -7.71
N PHE A 78 -7.78 9.12 -6.80
CA PHE A 78 -9.01 9.65 -6.20
C PHE A 78 -9.35 8.99 -4.88
N GLN A 79 -10.12 9.70 -4.06
CA GLN A 79 -10.72 9.19 -2.84
C GLN A 79 -12.08 8.58 -3.14
N VAL A 80 -12.47 7.58 -2.36
CA VAL A 80 -13.79 6.94 -2.47
C VAL A 80 -14.50 6.97 -1.13
N VAL A 81 -15.81 7.20 -1.16
CA VAL A 81 -16.71 7.09 -0.01
C VAL A 81 -17.87 6.15 -0.35
N ASN A 82 -18.55 5.62 0.67
CA ASN A 82 -19.66 4.66 0.51
C ASN A 82 -19.29 3.44 -0.35
N HIS A 83 -18.03 3.00 -0.27
CA HIS A 83 -17.45 1.90 -1.06
C HIS A 83 -17.87 0.49 -0.60
N GLY A 84 -18.65 0.38 0.47
CA GLY A 84 -19.23 -0.88 0.95
C GLY A 84 -18.32 -1.75 1.82
N VAL A 85 -17.05 -1.40 1.99
CA VAL A 85 -16.15 -2.08 2.94
C VAL A 85 -16.50 -1.64 4.37
N SER A 86 -16.71 -2.60 5.27
CA SER A 86 -17.11 -2.35 6.65
C SER A 86 -16.11 -1.43 7.38
N PRO A 87 -16.56 -0.29 7.95
CA PRO A 87 -15.71 0.58 8.77
C PRO A 87 -15.05 -0.15 9.94
N GLU A 88 -15.74 -1.13 10.51
CA GLU A 88 -15.23 -1.94 11.61
C GLU A 88 -14.05 -2.82 11.16
N VAL A 89 -14.14 -3.46 9.99
CA VAL A 89 -13.04 -4.28 9.45
C VAL A 89 -11.82 -3.43 9.13
N MET A 90 -12.01 -2.23 8.55
CA MET A 90 -10.90 -1.29 8.29
C MET A 90 -10.23 -0.81 9.57
N ARG A 91 -11.02 -0.48 10.61
CA ARG A 91 -10.53 -0.07 11.93
C ARG A 91 -9.72 -1.19 12.58
N ARG A 92 -10.29 -2.40 12.64
CA ARG A 92 -9.64 -3.59 13.21
C ARG A 92 -8.35 -3.94 12.46
N ALA A 93 -8.34 -3.86 11.12
CA ALA A 93 -7.14 -4.10 10.31
C ALA A 93 -6.01 -3.14 10.69
N ARG A 94 -6.29 -1.83 10.82
CA ARG A 94 -5.29 -0.85 11.29
C ARG A 94 -4.80 -1.15 12.70
N GLU A 95 -5.69 -1.55 13.61
CA GLU A 95 -5.34 -1.87 15.00
C GLU A 95 -4.41 -3.08 15.11
N VAL A 96 -4.77 -4.22 14.49
CA VAL A 96 -3.96 -5.44 14.60
C VAL A 96 -2.57 -5.28 13.98
N TRP A 97 -2.47 -4.53 12.87
CA TRP A 97 -1.18 -4.25 12.26
C TRP A 97 -0.38 -3.23 13.08
N ARG A 98 -1.03 -2.21 13.66
CA ARG A 98 -0.36 -1.32 14.61
C ARG A 98 0.20 -2.10 15.79
N GLU A 99 -0.59 -2.98 16.40
CA GLU A 99 -0.14 -3.87 17.48
C GLU A 99 1.06 -4.73 17.05
N PHE A 100 1.01 -5.34 15.86
CA PHE A 100 2.13 -6.11 15.32
C PHE A 100 3.43 -5.29 15.24
N PHE A 101 3.40 -4.07 14.69
CA PHE A 101 4.60 -3.22 14.61
C PHE A 101 5.11 -2.76 15.99
N HIS A 102 4.30 -2.82 17.04
CA HIS A 102 4.71 -2.53 18.42
C HIS A 102 5.22 -3.77 19.18
N LEU A 103 5.19 -4.96 18.58
CA LEU A 103 5.83 -6.15 19.16
C LEU A 103 7.35 -5.97 19.24
N PRO A 104 8.02 -6.76 20.12
CA PRO A 104 9.48 -6.86 20.13
C PRO A 104 10.07 -7.14 18.75
N LEU A 105 11.30 -6.70 18.52
CA LEU A 105 11.93 -6.85 17.21
C LEU A 105 12.09 -8.32 16.82
N GLU A 106 12.36 -9.19 17.78
CA GLU A 106 12.55 -10.63 17.60
C GLU A 106 11.28 -11.29 17.03
N GLU A 107 10.11 -10.90 17.55
CA GLU A 107 8.80 -11.39 17.08
C GLU A 107 8.54 -10.97 15.63
N LYS A 108 8.94 -9.74 15.24
CA LYS A 108 8.80 -9.25 13.86
C LYS A 108 9.83 -9.89 12.92
N GLN A 109 11.07 -10.06 13.38
CA GLN A 109 12.16 -10.66 12.60
C GLN A 109 11.95 -12.15 12.32
N ALA A 110 11.15 -12.86 13.13
CA ALA A 110 10.72 -14.22 12.81
C ALA A 110 10.06 -14.32 11.43
N PHE A 111 9.47 -13.22 10.94
CA PHE A 111 8.82 -13.12 9.64
C PHE A 111 9.66 -12.36 8.60
N ALA A 112 10.96 -12.11 8.85
CA ALA A 112 11.80 -11.33 7.95
C ALA A 112 11.77 -11.85 6.51
N ASN A 113 11.74 -10.92 5.57
CA ASN A 113 11.85 -11.22 4.15
C ASN A 113 13.32 -11.46 3.75
N SER A 114 13.54 -11.78 2.47
CA SER A 114 14.89 -12.08 1.97
C SER A 114 15.08 -11.51 0.56
N PRO A 115 16.30 -11.48 0.02
CA PRO A 115 16.50 -11.05 -1.37
C PRO A 115 15.74 -11.91 -2.40
N LYS A 116 15.34 -13.13 -2.02
CA LYS A 116 14.58 -14.06 -2.86
C LYS A 116 13.07 -13.81 -2.86
N THR A 117 12.54 -13.22 -1.79
CA THR A 117 11.11 -12.98 -1.65
C THR A 117 10.87 -11.73 -0.81
N PHE A 118 10.01 -10.84 -1.33
CA PHE A 118 9.59 -9.64 -0.61
C PHE A 118 8.61 -9.94 0.53
N GLU A 119 8.03 -11.14 0.55
CA GLU A 119 7.02 -11.55 1.53
C GLU A 119 7.59 -11.64 2.95
N GLY A 120 6.89 -11.02 3.90
CA GLY A 120 7.30 -10.89 5.29
C GLY A 120 7.68 -9.46 5.68
N TYR A 121 8.31 -9.35 6.85
CA TYR A 121 8.79 -8.11 7.45
C TYR A 121 10.07 -7.62 6.76
N GLY A 122 10.12 -6.34 6.38
CA GLY A 122 11.24 -5.74 5.68
C GLY A 122 11.49 -4.29 6.07
N SER A 123 12.69 -3.81 5.77
CA SER A 123 13.14 -2.44 6.07
C SER A 123 13.98 -1.82 4.94
N ARG A 124 14.06 -2.50 3.79
CA ARG A 124 14.74 -2.00 2.61
C ARG A 124 14.04 -2.51 1.36
N LEU A 125 14.02 -1.67 0.33
CA LEU A 125 13.64 -2.08 -1.02
C LEU A 125 14.90 -2.28 -1.86
N GLY A 126 14.89 -3.32 -2.70
CA GLY A 126 15.96 -3.62 -3.63
C GLY A 126 17.22 -4.27 -3.02
N ILE A 127 18.04 -4.82 -3.90
CA ILE A 127 19.23 -5.64 -3.58
C ILE A 127 20.55 -4.96 -3.96
N GLN A 128 20.52 -3.66 -4.28
CA GLN A 128 21.73 -2.90 -4.60
C GLN A 128 22.48 -2.55 -3.32
N LYS A 129 23.81 -2.67 -3.35
CA LYS A 129 24.71 -2.26 -2.26
C LYS A 129 24.93 -0.76 -2.34
N GLY A 130 24.88 -0.06 -1.20
CA GLY A 130 25.05 1.40 -1.13
C GLY A 130 23.87 2.19 -1.70
N ALA A 131 22.69 1.56 -1.82
CA ALA A 131 21.48 2.23 -2.26
C ALA A 131 21.03 3.29 -1.23
N CYS A 132 20.47 4.39 -1.73
CA CYS A 132 19.75 5.34 -0.89
C CYS A 132 18.43 4.69 -0.45
N LEU A 133 18.25 4.53 0.86
CA LEU A 133 17.11 3.84 1.46
C LEU A 133 15.99 4.82 1.85
N ASP A 134 14.80 4.27 2.02
CA ASP A 134 13.63 4.98 2.50
C ASP A 134 13.46 4.82 4.02
N TRP A 135 12.86 5.82 4.66
CA TRP A 135 12.61 5.87 6.10
C TRP A 135 11.31 5.16 6.47
N GLY A 136 11.29 3.84 6.35
CA GLY A 136 10.15 3.03 6.77
C GLY A 136 10.45 1.54 6.85
N ASP A 137 9.72 0.88 7.74
CA ASP A 137 9.58 -0.57 7.77
C ASP A 137 8.28 -0.96 7.07
N TYR A 138 8.19 -2.21 6.62
CA TYR A 138 6.98 -2.71 5.99
C TYR A 138 6.77 -4.19 6.26
N PHE A 139 5.55 -4.64 6.00
CA PHE A 139 5.20 -6.05 5.91
C PHE A 139 4.48 -6.29 4.58
N PHE A 140 4.90 -7.32 3.84
CA PHE A 140 4.29 -7.69 2.56
C PHE A 140 3.69 -9.08 2.63
N LEU A 141 2.46 -9.24 2.14
CA LEU A 141 1.74 -10.51 2.09
C LEU A 141 1.10 -10.71 0.72
N HIS A 142 1.15 -11.94 0.21
CA HIS A 142 0.25 -12.35 -0.87
C HIS A 142 -1.14 -12.64 -0.31
N LEU A 143 -2.17 -12.04 -0.91
CA LEU A 143 -3.58 -12.28 -0.58
C LEU A 143 -4.25 -13.22 -1.59
N ARG A 144 -3.79 -13.25 -2.85
CA ARG A 144 -4.26 -14.15 -3.91
C ARG A 144 -3.19 -14.36 -4.99
N PRO A 145 -3.28 -15.46 -5.77
CA PRO A 145 -4.11 -16.63 -5.53
C PRO A 145 -3.68 -17.44 -4.29
N GLU A 146 -4.51 -18.38 -3.84
CA GLU A 146 -4.20 -19.23 -2.67
C GLU A 146 -2.92 -20.05 -2.89
N SER A 147 -2.63 -20.43 -4.14
CA SER A 147 -1.46 -21.21 -4.54
C SER A 147 -0.11 -20.54 -4.24
N ILE A 148 -0.09 -19.21 -4.08
CA ILE A 148 1.14 -18.45 -3.77
C ILE A 148 1.16 -17.91 -2.34
N LYS A 149 0.11 -18.12 -1.55
CA LYS A 149 0.11 -17.71 -0.15
C LYS A 149 1.03 -18.59 0.67
N ASN A 150 1.99 -17.98 1.34
CA ASN A 150 2.80 -18.68 2.33
C ASN A 150 2.27 -18.42 3.73
N HIS A 151 1.45 -19.33 4.28
CA HIS A 151 0.88 -19.22 5.62
C HIS A 151 1.94 -19.10 6.75
N ASP A 152 3.16 -19.57 6.52
CA ASP A 152 4.27 -19.40 7.48
C ASP A 152 4.75 -17.94 7.56
N LYS A 153 4.47 -17.14 6.53
CA LYS A 153 4.75 -15.69 6.51
C LYS A 153 3.64 -14.84 7.13
N TRP A 154 2.52 -15.43 7.52
CA TRP A 154 1.43 -14.69 8.16
C TRP A 154 1.63 -14.66 9.68
N PRO A 155 1.77 -13.50 10.33
CA PRO A 155 2.01 -13.44 11.77
C PRO A 155 0.86 -14.04 12.59
N ALA A 156 1.18 -14.80 13.63
CA ALA A 156 0.18 -15.32 14.57
C ALA A 156 -0.14 -14.33 15.71
N LEU A 157 0.66 -13.28 15.86
CA LEU A 157 0.48 -12.22 16.85
C LEU A 157 0.23 -10.88 16.15
N PRO A 158 -0.68 -10.04 16.70
CA PRO A 158 -1.68 -10.37 17.71
C PRO A 158 -2.61 -11.50 17.24
N ALA A 159 -3.27 -12.20 18.19
CA ALA A 159 -4.00 -13.45 17.92
C ALA A 159 -5.04 -13.34 16.78
N SER A 160 -5.66 -12.17 16.62
CA SER A 160 -6.66 -11.92 15.56
C SER A 160 -6.06 -11.40 14.25
N LEU A 161 -4.73 -11.25 14.11
CA LEU A 161 -4.12 -10.61 12.93
C LEU A 161 -4.47 -11.35 11.64
N ARG A 162 -4.36 -12.68 11.62
CA ARG A 162 -4.62 -13.48 10.42
C ARG A 162 -6.07 -13.35 9.97
N GLU A 163 -7.01 -13.63 10.87
CA GLU A 163 -8.45 -13.56 10.60
C GLU A 163 -8.87 -12.17 10.10
N ILE A 164 -8.44 -11.10 10.79
CA ILE A 164 -8.79 -9.73 10.41
C ILE A 164 -8.14 -9.34 9.08
N THR A 165 -6.90 -9.77 8.84
CA THR A 165 -6.21 -9.51 7.55
C THR A 165 -6.91 -10.23 6.40
N GLU A 166 -7.36 -11.47 6.59
CA GLU A 166 -8.12 -12.22 5.58
C GLU A 166 -9.49 -11.59 5.32
N ALA A 167 -10.20 -11.17 6.38
CA ALA A 167 -11.48 -10.48 6.26
C ALA A 167 -11.34 -9.16 5.50
N TYR A 168 -10.35 -8.33 5.87
CA TYR A 168 -10.07 -7.08 5.16
C TYR A 168 -9.64 -7.32 3.72
N GLY A 169 -8.73 -8.27 3.48
CA GLY A 169 -8.26 -8.63 2.14
C GLY A 169 -9.40 -9.10 1.23
N THR A 170 -10.31 -9.91 1.74
CA THR A 170 -11.51 -10.37 1.01
C THR A 170 -12.39 -9.20 0.58
N GLU A 171 -12.70 -8.29 1.51
CA GLU A 171 -13.54 -7.12 1.23
C GLU A 171 -12.88 -6.17 0.21
N VAL A 172 -11.58 -5.91 0.34
CA VAL A 172 -10.85 -5.04 -0.59
C VAL A 172 -10.69 -5.68 -1.97
N VAL A 173 -10.41 -6.98 -2.08
CA VAL A 173 -10.35 -7.68 -3.37
C VAL A 173 -11.70 -7.64 -4.07
N LYS A 174 -12.80 -7.86 -3.34
CA LYS A 174 -14.16 -7.71 -3.88
C LYS A 174 -14.41 -6.29 -4.37
N PHE A 175 -13.99 -5.29 -3.60
CA PHE A 175 -14.10 -3.89 -3.97
C PHE A 175 -13.30 -3.57 -5.25
N CYS A 176 -12.05 -4.04 -5.38
CA CYS A 176 -11.27 -3.92 -6.62
C CYS A 176 -12.01 -4.54 -7.81
N GLY A 177 -12.69 -5.67 -7.60
CA GLY A 177 -13.53 -6.30 -8.61
C GLY A 177 -14.64 -5.38 -9.13
N VAL A 178 -15.31 -4.64 -8.24
CA VAL A 178 -16.34 -3.65 -8.61
C VAL A 178 -15.73 -2.52 -9.46
N LEU A 179 -14.59 -1.97 -9.04
CA LEU A 179 -13.91 -0.92 -9.79
C LEU A 179 -13.45 -1.39 -11.17
N MET A 180 -12.88 -2.59 -11.29
CA MET A 180 -12.48 -3.16 -12.58
C MET A 180 -13.66 -3.30 -13.56
N LYS A 181 -14.85 -3.64 -13.06
CA LYS A 181 -16.07 -3.69 -13.89
C LYS A 181 -16.49 -2.31 -14.37
N VAL A 182 -16.51 -1.33 -13.46
CA VAL A 182 -16.83 0.06 -13.82
C VAL A 182 -15.85 0.60 -14.84
N LEU A 183 -14.55 0.40 -14.62
CA LEU A 183 -13.50 0.84 -15.54
C LEU A 183 -13.69 0.19 -16.92
N SER A 184 -13.98 -1.10 -16.99
CA SER A 184 -14.26 -1.79 -18.27
C SER A 184 -15.43 -1.12 -19.02
N ILE A 185 -16.55 -0.88 -18.33
CA ILE A 185 -17.73 -0.22 -18.92
C ILE A 185 -17.38 1.20 -19.40
N THR A 186 -16.69 2.00 -18.59
CA THR A 186 -16.35 3.39 -18.95
C THR A 186 -15.34 3.49 -20.09
N LEU A 187 -14.58 2.43 -20.35
CA LEU A 187 -13.70 2.29 -21.51
C LEU A 187 -14.44 1.80 -22.76
N GLY A 188 -15.74 1.53 -22.68
CA GLY A 188 -16.53 0.98 -23.78
C GLY A 188 -16.27 -0.50 -24.05
N LEU A 189 -15.79 -1.23 -23.04
CA LEU A 189 -15.46 -2.66 -23.12
C LEU A 189 -16.55 -3.50 -22.44
N ASP A 190 -16.54 -4.81 -22.69
CA ASP A 190 -17.35 -5.77 -21.94
C ASP A 190 -17.08 -5.63 -20.43
N GLU A 191 -18.12 -5.70 -19.59
CA GLU A 191 -18.02 -5.49 -18.13
C GLU A 191 -16.88 -6.30 -17.47
N GLY A 192 -16.65 -7.52 -17.92
CA GLY A 192 -15.62 -8.41 -17.37
C GLY A 192 -14.24 -8.28 -18.03
N PHE A 193 -14.03 -7.34 -18.96
CA PHE A 193 -12.81 -7.30 -19.78
C PHE A 193 -11.53 -7.14 -18.95
N LEU A 194 -11.47 -6.15 -18.06
CA LEU A 194 -10.26 -5.93 -17.27
C LEU A 194 -10.00 -7.09 -16.29
N GLN A 195 -11.03 -7.65 -15.68
CA GLN A 195 -10.89 -8.83 -14.82
C GLN A 195 -10.27 -10.01 -15.58
N LYS A 196 -10.72 -10.24 -16.82
CA LYS A 196 -10.12 -11.24 -17.73
C LYS A 196 -8.68 -10.95 -18.06
N ALA A 197 -8.38 -9.70 -18.41
CA ALA A 197 -7.03 -9.27 -18.76
C ALA A 197 -6.03 -9.46 -17.60
N PHE A 198 -6.48 -9.32 -16.35
CA PHE A 198 -5.68 -9.55 -15.15
C PHE A 198 -5.70 -11.00 -14.63
N GLY A 199 -6.35 -11.94 -15.33
CA GLY A 199 -6.31 -13.37 -15.01
C GLY A 199 -7.46 -13.89 -14.13
N GLU A 200 -8.56 -13.14 -13.99
CA GLU A 200 -9.78 -13.51 -13.24
C GLU A 200 -9.51 -14.10 -11.85
N GLU A 201 -9.70 -15.41 -11.68
CA GLU A 201 -9.50 -16.10 -10.40
C GLU A 201 -8.03 -16.24 -10.00
N GLU A 202 -7.12 -16.21 -10.98
CA GLU A 202 -5.68 -16.24 -10.80
C GLU A 202 -5.07 -14.83 -10.68
N ALA A 203 -5.92 -13.78 -10.70
CA ALA A 203 -5.45 -12.41 -10.52
C ALA A 203 -4.75 -12.27 -9.17
N GLY A 204 -3.48 -11.86 -9.23
CA GLY A 204 -2.65 -11.63 -8.06
C GLY A 204 -3.16 -10.45 -7.23
N ALA A 205 -3.29 -10.65 -5.92
CA ALA A 205 -3.55 -9.58 -4.97
C ALA A 205 -2.51 -9.67 -3.84
N CYS A 206 -2.01 -8.52 -3.40
CA CYS A 206 -1.08 -8.44 -2.29
C CYS A 206 -1.46 -7.29 -1.35
N MET A 207 -0.93 -7.33 -0.15
CA MET A 207 -1.06 -6.27 0.84
C MET A 207 0.34 -5.86 1.29
N ARG A 208 0.59 -4.56 1.28
CA ARG A 208 1.79 -3.96 1.87
C ARG A 208 1.35 -3.04 3.00
N VAL A 209 1.77 -3.38 4.21
CA VAL A 209 1.55 -2.54 5.41
C VAL A 209 2.82 -1.76 5.66
N ASN A 210 2.75 -0.44 5.57
CA ASN A 210 3.89 0.44 5.78
C ASN A 210 3.86 1.03 7.18
N TYR A 211 5.00 1.05 7.85
CA TYR A 211 5.21 1.68 9.14
C TYR A 211 6.32 2.72 9.00
N TYR A 212 5.98 3.99 9.19
CA TYR A 212 6.91 5.11 9.07
C TYR A 212 7.21 5.66 10.48
N PRO A 213 8.35 5.29 11.10
CA PRO A 213 8.72 5.80 12.41
C PRO A 213 8.99 7.31 12.36
N LYS A 214 8.95 7.97 13.52
CA LYS A 214 9.35 9.38 13.62
C LYS A 214 10.78 9.55 13.09
N CYS A 215 10.98 10.57 12.26
CA CYS A 215 12.29 10.92 11.73
C CYS A 215 12.84 12.17 12.45
N PRO A 216 14.10 12.20 12.89
CA PRO A 216 14.71 13.38 13.49
C PRO A 216 15.07 14.46 12.44
N GLN A 217 15.22 14.09 11.17
CA GLN A 217 15.58 14.99 10.07
C GLN A 217 14.69 14.74 8.83
N PRO A 218 13.37 14.99 8.93
CA PRO A 218 12.41 14.65 7.89
C PRO A 218 12.70 15.34 6.55
N ASP A 219 13.28 16.53 6.55
CA ASP A 219 13.63 17.29 5.34
C ASP A 219 14.77 16.66 4.50
N LEU A 220 15.40 15.60 5.00
CA LEU A 220 16.51 14.91 4.34
C LEU A 220 16.13 13.54 3.79
N THR A 221 14.95 13.02 4.11
CA THR A 221 14.56 11.65 3.76
C THR A 221 13.12 11.55 3.28
N LEU A 222 12.72 10.38 2.80
CA LEU A 222 11.35 10.08 2.39
C LEU A 222 10.90 8.79 3.04
N GLY A 223 9.64 8.71 3.45
CA GLY A 223 9.05 7.45 3.93
C GLY A 223 8.99 6.40 2.82
N VAL A 224 8.68 6.82 1.59
CA VAL A 224 8.79 6.04 0.37
C VAL A 224 9.26 6.95 -0.76
N SER A 225 10.22 6.51 -1.57
CA SER A 225 10.69 7.28 -2.72
C SER A 225 9.58 7.48 -3.76
N SER A 226 9.67 8.55 -4.55
CA SER A 226 8.72 8.80 -5.65
C SER A 226 8.72 7.62 -6.64
N HIS A 227 7.53 7.14 -6.98
CA HIS A 227 7.32 6.02 -7.89
C HIS A 227 5.88 6.02 -8.41
N SER A 228 5.65 5.25 -9.48
CA SER A 228 4.31 4.80 -9.87
C SER A 228 4.12 3.36 -9.43
N ASP A 229 2.92 3.03 -8.98
CA ASP A 229 2.61 1.68 -8.53
C ASP A 229 2.71 0.67 -9.68
N PRO A 230 3.38 -0.48 -9.46
CA PRO A 230 3.32 -1.58 -10.41
C PRO A 230 1.97 -2.29 -10.30
N GLY A 231 1.37 -2.63 -11.45
CA GLY A 231 0.18 -3.48 -11.50
C GLY A 231 -1.05 -2.75 -12.04
N GLY A 232 -2.23 -3.12 -11.51
CA GLY A 232 -3.52 -2.65 -12.01
C GLY A 232 -4.17 -1.56 -11.17
N LEU A 233 -4.42 -1.83 -9.88
CA LEU A 233 -5.14 -0.93 -8.98
C LEU A 233 -4.61 -1.07 -7.56
N THR A 234 -4.39 0.07 -6.90
CA THR A 234 -4.00 0.15 -5.49
C THR A 234 -5.13 0.76 -4.67
N ILE A 235 -5.52 0.10 -3.58
CA ILE A 235 -6.42 0.66 -2.57
C ILE A 235 -5.59 0.99 -1.33
N LEU A 236 -5.44 2.29 -1.05
CA LEU A 236 -4.72 2.77 0.12
C LEU A 236 -5.70 3.03 1.27
N LEU A 237 -5.42 2.44 2.42
CA LEU A 237 -6.06 2.79 3.70
C LEU A 237 -5.06 3.63 4.53
N PRO A 238 -5.17 4.98 4.51
CA PRO A 238 -4.24 5.84 5.22
C PRO A 238 -4.46 5.83 6.74
N ASP A 239 -3.48 6.32 7.50
CA ASP A 239 -3.67 6.61 8.92
C ASP A 239 -4.60 7.83 9.09
N GLU A 240 -5.43 7.81 10.14
CA GLU A 240 -6.42 8.87 10.40
C GLU A 240 -5.81 10.17 10.92
N ARG A 241 -4.61 10.12 11.50
CA ARG A 241 -4.01 11.23 12.25
C ARG A 241 -2.74 11.75 11.61
N VAL A 242 -2.04 10.92 10.85
CA VAL A 242 -0.75 11.27 10.24
C VAL A 242 -0.91 11.37 8.72
N LYS A 243 -0.69 12.57 8.19
CA LYS A 243 -0.62 12.82 6.74
C LYS A 243 0.77 12.47 6.22
N GLY A 244 0.87 12.04 4.97
CA GLY A 244 2.16 11.72 4.37
C GLY A 244 2.14 11.40 2.86
N LEU A 245 0.99 10.99 2.32
CA LEU A 245 0.85 10.79 0.88
C LEU A 245 0.92 12.12 0.12
N GLN A 246 1.68 12.13 -0.97
CA GLN A 246 1.79 13.20 -1.95
C GLN A 246 1.67 12.58 -3.35
N CYS A 247 1.01 13.29 -4.26
CA CYS A 247 0.85 12.90 -5.66
C CYS A 247 1.18 14.13 -6.52
N ASP A 248 1.87 13.91 -7.64
CA ASP A 248 2.28 14.93 -8.61
C ASP A 248 1.47 14.81 -9.91
#